data_AF-A0A7V8JMR2-F1
#
_entry.id   AF-A0A7V8JMR2-F1
#
_cell.length_a   1.000
_cell.length_b   1.000
_cell.length_c   1.000
_cell.angle_alpha   90.00
_cell.angle_beta   90.00
_cell.angle_gamma   90.00
#
_symmetry.space_group_name_H-M   'P 1'
#
loop_
_entity.id
_entity.type
_entity.pdbx_description
1 polymer ?
#
loop_
_entity_poly.entity_id
_entity_poly.type
_entity_poly.pdbx_seq_one_letter_code
_entity_poly.pdbx_strand_id
1 'polypeptide(L)'
;MAVRLQDLGREVGELVLLDAYPSECWRAEPAPDPIAALRALLAIAGHDPEAHPELDSRERILGFLRRGGSALGSLPDMVLDGVVRAVTDTNRLIREHRHRAFDGVLLHVRAGRDHQARPQLQSALWQAHARTVQAQELPFLHAELTGRDAVALLAPLLSQRLAAWDDEQENGRCS
;
A
#
# COMPACT_ATOMS: atom_id res chain seq x y z
N MET A 1 -13.35 0.74 -1.55
CA MET A 1 -14.06 1.60 -2.54
C MET A 1 -14.73 0.80 -3.64
N ALA A 2 -14.03 -0.07 -4.38
CA ALA A 2 -14.60 -0.82 -5.53
C ALA A 2 -15.93 -1.53 -5.24
N VAL A 3 -16.02 -2.33 -4.17
CA VAL A 3 -17.27 -2.99 -3.74
C VAL A 3 -18.41 -2.02 -3.44
N ARG A 4 -18.09 -0.82 -2.94
CA ARG A 4 -19.11 0.21 -2.65
C ARG A 4 -19.60 0.88 -3.92
N LEU A 5 -18.76 1.03 -4.93
CA LEU A 5 -19.17 1.49 -6.25
C LEU A 5 -20.14 0.48 -6.90
N GLN A 6 -19.85 -0.82 -6.80
CA GLN A 6 -20.75 -1.88 -7.28
C GLN A 6 -22.11 -1.84 -6.58
N ASP A 7 -22.15 -1.65 -5.25
CA ASP A 7 -23.43 -1.48 -4.52
C ASP A 7 -24.24 -0.28 -5.01
N LEU A 8 -23.57 0.75 -5.52
CA LEU A 8 -24.19 1.96 -6.07
C LEU A 8 -24.54 1.80 -7.55
N GLY A 9 -24.43 0.60 -8.12
CA GLY A 9 -24.67 0.32 -9.53
C GLY A 9 -23.62 0.96 -10.46
N ARG A 10 -22.41 1.22 -9.95
CA ARG A 10 -21.30 1.78 -10.72
C ARG A 10 -20.29 0.70 -11.04
N GLU A 11 -19.93 0.62 -12.31
CA GLU A 11 -18.88 -0.27 -12.78
C GLU A 11 -17.50 0.27 -12.40
N VAL A 12 -16.55 -0.64 -12.21
CA VAL A 12 -15.16 -0.35 -11.86
C VAL A 12 -14.32 -0.75 -13.07
N GLY A 13 -13.73 0.23 -13.75
CA GLY A 13 -12.92 -0.06 -14.94
C GLY A 13 -11.66 -0.83 -14.63
N GLU A 14 -10.91 -0.38 -13.63
CA GLU A 14 -9.69 -1.05 -13.20
C GLU A 14 -9.55 -0.99 -11.67
N LEU A 15 -9.14 -2.11 -11.08
CA LEU A 15 -8.72 -2.19 -9.68
C LEU A 15 -7.30 -2.74 -9.61
N VAL A 16 -6.37 -1.85 -9.28
CA VAL A 16 -4.94 -2.19 -9.20
C VAL A 16 -4.43 -1.95 -7.79
N LEU A 17 -3.78 -2.97 -7.24
CA LEU A 17 -3.13 -2.93 -5.93
C LEU A 17 -1.62 -2.97 -6.13
N LEU A 18 -0.90 -1.99 -5.56
CA LEU A 18 0.56 -1.94 -5.57
C LEU A 18 1.10 -2.50 -4.25
N ASP A 19 1.64 -3.71 -4.33
CA ASP A 19 2.25 -4.48 -3.24
C ASP A 19 1.48 -4.38 -1.91
N ALA A 20 0.16 -4.55 -2.01
CA ALA A 20 -0.76 -4.44 -0.90
C ALA A 20 -1.42 -5.80 -0.66
N TYR A 21 -1.42 -6.23 0.60
CA TYR A 21 -1.90 -7.56 1.00
C TYR A 21 -3.15 -7.46 1.88
N PRO A 22 -4.02 -8.49 1.90
CA PRO A 22 -5.23 -8.47 2.72
C PRO A 22 -4.92 -8.22 4.20
N SER A 23 -5.75 -7.40 4.85
CA SER A 23 -5.77 -7.13 6.30
C SER A 23 -5.54 -8.33 7.22
N GLU A 24 -5.94 -9.53 6.81
CA GLU A 24 -5.70 -10.81 7.48
C GLU A 24 -4.22 -11.03 7.79
N CYS A 25 -3.34 -10.65 6.86
CA CYS A 25 -1.89 -10.78 7.02
C CYS A 25 -1.41 -9.97 8.23
N TRP A 26 -1.93 -8.75 8.40
CA TRP A 26 -1.52 -7.83 9.46
C TRP A 26 -2.24 -8.11 10.78
N ARG A 27 -3.49 -8.59 10.70
CA ARG A 27 -4.28 -8.96 11.88
C ARG A 27 -3.66 -10.16 12.61
N ALA A 28 -3.03 -11.07 11.87
CA ALA A 28 -2.37 -12.26 12.41
C ALA A 28 -1.01 -11.97 13.06
N GLU A 29 -0.37 -10.85 12.73
CA GLU A 29 0.89 -10.44 13.35
C GLU A 29 0.66 -9.91 14.78
N PRO A 30 1.66 -9.90 15.67
CA PRO A 30 1.57 -9.20 16.94
C PRO A 30 1.15 -7.74 16.75
N ALA A 31 0.46 -7.16 17.75
CA ALA A 31 0.22 -5.73 17.74
C ALA A 31 1.59 -5.01 17.76
N PRO A 32 1.84 -4.04 16.86
CA PRO A 32 3.10 -3.33 16.87
C PRO A 32 3.24 -2.59 18.20
N ASP A 33 4.41 -2.73 18.81
CA ASP A 33 4.84 -1.86 19.92
C ASP A 33 4.68 -0.39 19.47
N PRO A 34 4.19 0.52 20.32
CA PRO A 34 4.25 1.98 20.09
C PRO A 34 5.54 2.47 19.41
N ILE A 35 6.70 1.89 19.73
CA ILE A 35 7.98 2.22 19.08
C ILE A 35 8.03 1.74 17.63
N ALA A 36 7.54 0.55 17.32
CA ALA A 36 7.48 0.03 15.94
C ALA A 36 6.59 0.91 15.04
N ALA A 37 5.48 1.42 15.57
CA ALA A 37 4.63 2.37 14.85
C ALA A 37 5.38 3.70 14.57
N LEU A 38 6.21 4.17 15.50
CA LEU A 38 7.06 5.35 15.30
C LEU A 38 8.20 5.11 14.32
N ARG A 39 8.76 3.90 14.28
CA ARG A 39 9.81 3.52 13.32
C ARG A 39 9.32 3.56 11.87
N ALA A 40 8.02 3.40 11.63
CA ALA A 40 7.44 3.61 10.29
C ALA A 40 7.63 5.04 9.76
N LEU A 41 7.83 6.04 10.64
CA LEU A 41 8.14 7.41 10.24
C LEU A 41 9.51 7.54 9.55
N LEU A 42 10.46 6.65 9.86
CA LEU A 42 11.76 6.61 9.21
C LEU A 42 11.58 6.27 7.73
N ALA A 43 10.78 5.24 7.42
CA ALA A 43 10.44 4.85 6.05
C ALA A 43 9.72 5.98 5.30
N ILE A 44 8.77 6.66 5.94
CA ILE A 44 8.07 7.82 5.36
C ILE A 44 9.05 8.96 5.05
N ALA A 45 10.08 9.15 5.88
CA ALA A 45 11.14 10.12 5.66
C ALA A 45 12.24 9.65 4.69
N GLY A 46 12.11 8.45 4.11
CA GLY A 46 13.05 7.88 3.13
C GLY A 46 14.24 7.15 3.74
N HIS A 47 14.20 6.82 5.03
CA HIS A 47 15.22 6.03 5.71
C HIS A 47 14.77 4.58 5.88
N ASP A 48 15.71 3.63 5.80
CA ASP A 48 15.44 2.24 6.17
C ASP A 48 15.37 2.12 7.70
N PRO A 49 14.21 1.75 8.30
CA PRO A 49 14.12 1.57 9.75
C PRO A 49 15.12 0.53 10.27
N GLU A 50 15.35 -0.56 9.53
CA GLU A 50 16.20 -1.67 9.97
C GLU A 50 17.69 -1.30 10.00
N ALA A 51 18.10 -0.31 9.21
CA ALA A 51 19.43 0.27 9.26
C ALA A 51 19.68 1.12 10.53
N HIS A 52 18.64 1.40 11.33
CA HIS A 52 18.68 2.25 12.51
C HIS A 52 18.13 1.56 13.78
N PRO A 53 18.70 0.43 14.23
CA PRO A 53 18.23 -0.28 15.43
C PRO A 53 18.41 0.55 16.72
N GLU A 54 19.33 1.52 16.74
CA GLU A 54 19.57 2.43 17.87
C GLU A 54 18.41 3.41 18.14
N LEU A 55 17.51 3.58 17.16
CA LEU A 55 16.32 4.42 17.28
C LEU A 55 15.16 3.62 17.88
N ASP A 56 15.29 3.31 19.16
CA ASP A 56 14.43 2.42 19.97
C ASP A 56 13.44 3.18 20.88
N SER A 57 13.42 4.51 20.80
CA SER A 57 12.59 5.39 21.63
C SER A 57 12.08 6.55 20.80
N ARG A 58 10.92 7.08 21.21
CA ARG A 58 10.29 8.23 20.54
C ARG A 58 11.26 9.40 20.44
N GLU A 59 11.94 9.73 21.53
CA GLU A 59 12.87 10.85 21.60
C GLU A 59 14.04 10.68 20.62
N ARG A 60 14.57 9.46 20.50
CA ARG A 60 15.68 9.17 19.56
C ARG A 60 15.21 9.23 18.11
N ILE A 61 14.07 8.62 17.79
CA ILE A 61 13.49 8.63 16.44
C ILE A 61 13.18 10.06 16.00
N LEU A 62 12.45 10.83 16.83
CA LEU A 62 12.09 12.20 16.50
C LEU A 62 13.31 13.11 16.45
N GLY A 63 14.27 12.92 17.36
CA GLY A 63 15.54 13.65 17.33
C GLY A 63 16.36 13.38 16.08
N PHE A 64 16.39 12.13 15.60
CA PHE A 64 17.03 11.75 14.34
C PHE A 64 16.38 12.45 13.15
N LEU A 65 15.05 12.37 13.04
CA LEU A 65 14.29 13.02 11.96
C LEU A 65 14.53 14.53 11.90
N ARG A 66 14.55 15.20 13.07
CA ARG A 66 14.86 16.64 13.19
C ARG A 66 16.26 16.99 12.69
N ARG A 67 17.27 16.21 13.08
CA ARG A 67 18.66 16.44 12.66
C ARG A 67 18.90 16.16 11.19
N GLY A 68 18.20 15.18 10.62
CA GLY A 68 18.33 14.81 9.21
C GLY A 68 17.77 15.84 8.22
N GLY A 69 17.11 16.91 8.70
CA GLY A 69 16.52 17.93 7.83
C GLY A 69 15.39 17.41 6.95
N SER A 70 14.78 16.27 7.31
CA SER A 70 13.65 15.73 6.56
C SER A 70 12.44 16.66 6.67
N ALA A 71 11.55 16.63 5.68
CA ALA A 71 10.30 17.38 5.72
C ALA A 71 9.46 17.05 6.97
N LEU A 72 9.61 15.84 7.51
CA LEU A 72 8.97 15.41 8.75
C LEU A 72 9.64 16.01 9.99
N GLY A 73 10.98 16.14 9.97
CA GLY A 73 11.77 16.70 11.06
C GLY A 73 11.60 18.21 11.25
N SER A 74 11.13 18.95 10.24
CA SER A 74 10.87 20.38 10.33
C SER A 74 9.48 20.73 10.85
N LEU A 75 8.61 19.74 11.08
CA LEU A 75 7.25 19.94 11.55
C LEU A 75 7.21 20.41 13.01
N PRO A 76 6.29 21.33 13.37
CA PRO A 76 6.01 21.65 14.77
C PRO A 76 5.57 20.41 15.56
N ASP A 77 5.90 20.36 16.86
CA ASP A 77 5.61 19.23 17.76
C ASP A 77 4.16 18.74 17.66
N MET A 78 3.20 19.66 17.67
CA MET A 78 1.78 19.32 17.58
C MET A 78 1.39 18.63 16.26
N VAL A 79 2.09 18.94 15.16
CA VAL A 79 1.86 18.34 13.85
C VAL A 79 2.49 16.96 13.81
N LEU A 80 3.71 16.83 14.34
CA LEU A 80 4.41 15.56 14.46
C LEU A 80 3.59 14.56 15.30
N ASP A 81 3.03 14.99 16.43
CA ASP A 81 2.10 14.20 17.23
C ASP A 81 0.86 13.77 16.44
N GLY A 82 0.37 14.64 15.55
CA GLY A 82 -0.69 14.32 14.61
C GLY A 82 -0.31 13.21 13.63
N VAL A 83 0.90 13.25 13.09
CA VAL A 83 1.41 12.18 12.21
C VAL A 83 1.52 10.85 12.97
N VAL A 84 2.06 10.87 14.20
CA VAL A 84 2.15 9.67 15.04
C VAL A 84 0.78 9.05 15.27
N ARG A 85 -0.23 9.87 15.63
CA ARG A 85 -1.61 9.40 15.79
C ARG A 85 -2.14 8.82 14.49
N ALA A 86 -1.99 9.52 13.37
CA ALA A 86 -2.50 9.08 12.07
C ALA A 86 -1.91 7.72 11.64
N VAL A 87 -0.60 7.52 11.82
CA VAL A 87 0.06 6.24 11.50
C VAL A 87 -0.46 5.12 12.40
N THR A 88 -0.55 5.38 13.71
CA THR A 88 -1.03 4.40 14.69
C THR A 88 -2.49 4.00 14.42
N ASP A 89 -3.36 5.00 14.22
CA ASP A 89 -4.78 4.78 13.94
C ASP A 89 -4.99 4.09 12.59
N THR A 90 -4.22 4.46 11.56
CA THR A 90 -4.28 3.79 10.25
C THR A 90 -3.91 2.31 10.40
N ASN A 91 -2.86 1.99 11.17
CA ASN A 91 -2.48 0.61 11.42
C ASN A 91 -3.60 -0.18 12.11
N ARG A 92 -4.23 0.42 13.12
CA ARG A 92 -5.40 -0.16 13.80
C ARG A 92 -6.56 -0.40 12.83
N LEU A 93 -6.91 0.60 12.01
CA LEU A 93 -7.99 0.52 11.02
C LEU A 93 -7.72 -0.58 9.97
N ILE A 94 -6.48 -0.70 9.49
CA ILE A 94 -6.09 -1.76 8.54
C ILE A 94 -6.34 -3.14 9.14
N ARG A 95 -5.96 -3.36 10.41
CA ARG A 95 -6.09 -4.66 11.09
C ARG A 95 -7.55 -5.02 11.40
N GLU A 96 -8.37 -4.02 11.73
CA GLU A 96 -9.80 -4.19 11.99
C GLU A 96 -10.62 -4.35 10.71
N HIS A 97 -10.12 -3.86 9.56
CA HIS A 97 -10.86 -3.89 8.30
C HIS A 97 -11.22 -5.32 7.86
N ARG A 98 -12.49 -5.54 7.48
CA ARG A 98 -12.98 -6.80 6.91
C ARG A 98 -13.31 -6.58 5.44
N HIS A 99 -12.60 -7.28 4.57
CA HIS A 99 -12.84 -7.19 3.13
C HIS A 99 -14.19 -7.76 2.76
N ARG A 100 -14.81 -7.13 1.78
CA ARG A 100 -15.93 -7.71 1.02
C ARG A 100 -15.40 -8.19 -0.32
N ALA A 101 -16.01 -9.24 -0.87
CA ALA A 101 -15.63 -9.75 -2.17
C ALA A 101 -15.94 -8.73 -3.27
N PHE A 102 -14.95 -8.41 -4.09
CA PHE A 102 -15.06 -7.60 -5.29
C PHE A 102 -15.42 -8.48 -6.47
N ASP A 103 -16.52 -8.14 -7.14
CA ASP A 103 -17.00 -8.90 -8.28
C ASP A 103 -16.35 -8.43 -9.58
N GLY A 104 -15.04 -8.66 -9.74
CA GLY A 104 -14.29 -8.20 -10.90
C GLY A 104 -12.85 -8.71 -10.93
N VAL A 105 -12.07 -8.15 -11.87
CA VAL A 105 -10.64 -8.45 -12.01
C VAL A 105 -9.83 -7.50 -11.14
N LEU A 106 -8.99 -8.05 -10.26
CA LEU A 106 -8.01 -7.32 -9.47
C LEU A 106 -6.62 -7.59 -10.04
N LEU A 107 -5.89 -6.54 -10.43
CA LEU A 107 -4.47 -6.64 -10.76
C LEU A 107 -3.64 -6.35 -9.52
N HIS A 108 -2.87 -7.33 -9.06
CA HIS A 108 -1.91 -7.15 -7.98
C HIS A 108 -0.49 -7.04 -8.54
N VAL A 109 0.12 -5.88 -8.38
CA VAL A 109 1.50 -5.60 -8.76
C VAL A 109 2.40 -5.85 -7.56
N ARG A 110 3.25 -6.88 -7.60
CA ARG A 110 4.18 -7.24 -6.52
C ARG A 110 5.54 -6.58 -6.68
N ALA A 111 6.12 -6.18 -5.55
CA ALA A 111 7.53 -5.81 -5.43
C ALA A 111 8.40 -7.08 -5.40
N GLY A 112 8.93 -7.49 -6.56
CA GLY A 112 9.65 -8.75 -6.73
C GLY A 112 11.03 -8.82 -6.05
N ARG A 113 11.60 -7.67 -5.64
CA ARG A 113 12.82 -7.66 -4.81
C ARG A 113 12.52 -7.68 -3.32
N ASP A 114 11.25 -7.57 -2.93
CA ASP A 114 10.81 -7.52 -1.56
C ASP A 114 10.34 -8.91 -1.06
N HIS A 115 10.02 -9.02 0.23
CA HIS A 115 9.36 -10.17 0.86
C HIS A 115 10.10 -11.52 0.75
N GLN A 116 11.39 -11.56 0.42
CA GLN A 116 12.18 -12.81 0.38
C GLN A 116 12.14 -13.56 1.74
N ALA A 117 12.12 -12.81 2.84
CA ALA A 117 11.99 -13.35 4.19
C ALA A 117 10.52 -13.65 4.60
N ARG A 118 9.54 -13.28 3.76
CA ARG A 118 8.10 -13.38 4.02
C ARG A 118 7.37 -14.07 2.85
N PRO A 119 7.70 -15.33 2.53
CA PRO A 119 7.21 -16.04 1.34
C PRO A 119 5.68 -16.23 1.31
N GLN A 120 5.01 -16.06 2.45
CA GLN A 120 3.56 -16.10 2.57
C GLN A 120 2.86 -14.89 1.90
N LEU A 121 3.56 -13.78 1.68
CA LEU A 121 2.99 -12.59 1.05
C LEU A 121 2.92 -12.77 -0.47
N GLN A 122 1.78 -13.28 -0.93
CA GLN A 122 1.54 -13.67 -2.32
C GLN A 122 0.24 -13.06 -2.87
N SER A 123 0.18 -12.83 -4.19
CA SER A 123 -1.04 -12.34 -4.85
C SER A 123 -2.25 -13.25 -4.66
N ALA A 124 -2.02 -14.57 -4.54
CA ALA A 124 -3.08 -15.55 -4.36
C ALA A 124 -3.95 -15.30 -3.10
N LEU A 125 -3.43 -14.58 -2.10
CA LEU A 125 -4.18 -14.19 -0.91
C LEU A 125 -5.43 -13.35 -1.24
N TRP A 126 -5.44 -12.63 -2.37
CA TRP A 126 -6.60 -11.85 -2.81
C TRP A 126 -7.71 -12.70 -3.45
N GLN A 127 -7.48 -13.99 -3.75
CA GLN A 127 -8.49 -14.84 -4.39
C GLN A 127 -9.75 -15.01 -3.55
N ALA A 128 -9.64 -14.90 -2.21
CA ALA A 128 -10.81 -14.91 -1.33
C ALA A 128 -11.66 -13.64 -1.39
N HIS A 129 -11.17 -12.58 -2.04
CA HIS A 129 -11.74 -11.24 -2.01
C HIS A 129 -11.97 -10.61 -3.39
N ALA A 130 -11.64 -11.31 -4.48
CA ALA A 130 -11.90 -10.86 -5.84
C ALA A 130 -12.28 -12.05 -6.73
N ARG A 131 -13.18 -11.86 -7.70
CA ARG A 131 -13.56 -12.90 -8.67
C ARG A 131 -12.34 -13.45 -9.41
N THR A 132 -11.49 -12.55 -9.89
CA THR A 132 -10.29 -12.89 -10.64
C THR A 132 -9.13 -12.08 -10.10
N VAL A 133 -7.99 -12.74 -9.85
CA VAL A 133 -6.74 -12.06 -9.48
C VAL A 133 -5.72 -12.27 -10.58
N GLN A 134 -5.24 -11.17 -11.17
CA GLN A 134 -4.08 -11.13 -12.04
C GLN A 134 -2.87 -10.69 -11.21
N ALA A 135 -1.72 -11.32 -11.43
CA ALA A 135 -0.49 -10.98 -10.73
C ALA A 135 0.56 -10.49 -11.73
N GLN A 136 1.20 -9.38 -11.41
CA GLN A 136 2.35 -8.87 -12.14
C GLN A 136 3.47 -8.59 -11.14
N GLU A 137 4.65 -9.11 -11.41
CA GLU A 137 5.81 -8.83 -10.58
C GLU A 137 6.72 -7.82 -11.26
N LEU A 138 7.21 -6.83 -10.51
CA LEU A 138 8.20 -5.87 -10.97
C LEU A 138 9.47 -5.98 -10.15
N PRO A 139 10.66 -5.77 -10.74
CA PRO A 139 11.95 -5.97 -10.06
C PRO A 139 12.32 -4.76 -9.19
N PHE A 140 11.44 -4.37 -8.27
CA PHE A 140 11.60 -3.23 -7.36
C PHE A 140 11.29 -3.64 -5.92
N LEU A 141 11.75 -2.85 -4.97
CA LEU A 141 11.32 -2.87 -3.57
C LEU A 141 9.95 -2.20 -3.42
N HIS A 142 9.26 -2.45 -2.31
CA HIS A 142 7.96 -1.82 -2.01
C HIS A 142 8.01 -0.29 -2.15
N ALA A 143 9.00 0.34 -1.53
CA ALA A 143 9.18 1.80 -1.55
C ALA A 143 9.51 2.37 -2.94
N GLU A 144 9.98 1.53 -3.87
CA GLU A 144 10.37 1.92 -5.22
C GLU A 144 9.21 1.83 -6.23
N LEU A 145 8.10 1.14 -5.91
CA LEU A 145 7.00 0.90 -6.84
C LEU A 145 6.26 2.17 -7.29
N THR A 146 6.35 3.25 -6.52
CA THR A 146 5.83 4.57 -6.88
C THR A 146 6.92 5.50 -7.42
N GLY A 147 8.14 5.00 -7.55
CA GLY A 147 9.29 5.72 -8.11
C GLY A 147 9.23 5.84 -9.63
N ARG A 148 10.06 6.72 -10.17
CA ARG A 148 10.13 7.03 -11.61
C ARG A 148 10.22 5.79 -12.50
N ASP A 149 11.11 4.85 -12.15
CA ASP A 149 11.41 3.70 -13.00
C ASP A 149 10.27 2.67 -12.98
N ALA A 150 9.64 2.45 -11.81
CA ALA A 150 8.47 1.59 -11.70
C ALA A 150 7.26 2.18 -12.42
N VAL A 151 7.03 3.50 -12.28
CA VAL A 151 5.96 4.22 -12.99
C VAL A 151 6.15 4.17 -14.51
N ALA A 152 7.39 4.24 -15.01
CA ALA A 152 7.68 4.11 -16.43
C ALA A 152 7.26 2.75 -17.01
N LEU A 153 7.23 1.68 -16.20
CA LEU A 153 6.72 0.37 -16.59
C LEU A 153 5.20 0.25 -16.38
N LEU A 154 4.67 0.79 -15.28
CA LEU A 154 3.26 0.64 -14.91
C LEU A 154 2.33 1.53 -15.72
N ALA A 155 2.69 2.81 -15.93
CA ALA A 155 1.79 3.77 -16.53
C ALA A 155 1.32 3.39 -17.95
N PRO A 156 2.19 2.92 -18.87
CA PRO A 156 1.75 2.49 -20.20
C PRO A 156 0.79 1.29 -20.14
N LEU A 157 1.06 0.32 -19.26
CA LEU A 157 0.20 -0.83 -19.05
C LEU A 157 -1.19 -0.41 -18.56
N LEU A 158 -1.25 0.45 -17.52
CA LEU A 158 -2.51 0.93 -16.98
C LEU A 158 -3.29 1.75 -18.02
N SER A 159 -2.59 2.59 -18.79
CA SER A 159 -3.21 3.35 -19.88
C SER A 159 -3.83 2.44 -20.93
N GLN A 160 -3.15 1.36 -21.32
CA GLN A 160 -3.68 0.40 -22.29
C GLN A 160 -4.93 -0.31 -21.76
N ARG A 161 -4.91 -0.72 -20.48
CA ARG A 161 -6.05 -1.41 -19.85
C ARG A 161 -7.27 -0.50 -19.73
N LEU A 162 -7.07 0.74 -19.32
CA LEU A 162 -8.14 1.74 -19.23
C LEU A 162 -8.73 2.04 -20.62
N ALA A 163 -7.89 2.21 -21.65
CA ALA A 163 -8.37 2.43 -23.01
C ALA A 163 -9.19 1.24 -23.54
N ALA A 164 -8.73 0.01 -23.30
CA ALA A 164 -9.48 -1.19 -23.69
C ALA A 164 -10.84 -1.26 -22.98
N TRP A 165 -10.90 -0.88 -21.70
CA TRP A 165 -12.16 -0.81 -20.97
C TRP A 165 -13.09 0.28 -21.54
N ASP A 166 -12.58 1.46 -21.86
CA ASP A 166 -13.37 2.53 -22.47
C ASP A 166 -13.98 2.08 -23.82
N ASP A 167 -13.19 1.41 -24.66
CA ASP A 167 -13.64 0.88 -25.97
C ASP A 167 -14.74 -0.19 -25.80
N GLU A 168 -14.61 -1.09 -24.82
CA GLU A 168 -15.63 -2.10 -24.49
C GLU A 168 -16.96 -1.44 -24.07
N GLN A 169 -16.87 -0.34 -23.31
CA GLN A 169 -18.03 0.37 -22.80
C GLN A 169 -18.76 1.19 -23.87
N GLU A 170 -18.02 1.75 -24.83
CA GLU A 170 -18.61 2.43 -25.98
C GLU A 170 -19.32 1.43 -26.91
N ASN A 171 -18.71 0.28 -27.17
CA ASN A 171 -19.30 -0.76 -28.02
C ASN A 171 -20.52 -1.44 -27.37
N GLY A 172 -20.48 -1.67 -26.05
CA GLY A 172 -21.58 -2.26 -25.28
C GLY A 172 -22.81 -1.35 -25.16
N ARG A 173 -22.66 -0.03 -25.29
CA ARG A 173 -23.78 0.94 -25.30
C ARG A 173 -24.46 1.08 -26.66
N CYS A 174 -23.81 0.67 -27.74
CA CYS A 174 -24.35 0.72 -29.10
C CYS A 174 -25.08 -0.58 -29.53
N SER A 175 -25.12 -1.59 -28.66
CA SER A 175 -25.80 -2.89 -28.88
C SER A 175 -27.10 -2.99 -28.10
#